data_AF-A0A817XDH5-F1
#
_entry.id   AF-A0A817XDH5-F1
#
_cell.length_a   1.000
_cell.length_b   1.000
_cell.length_c   1.000
_cell.angle_alpha   90.00
_cell.angle_beta   90.00
_cell.angle_gamma   90.00
#
_symmetry.space_group_name_H-M   'P 1'
#
loop_
_entity.id
_entity.type
_entity.pdbx_description
1 polymer ?
#
loop_
_entity_poly.entity_id
_entity_poly.type
_entity_poly.pdbx_seq_one_letter_code
_entity_poly.pdbx_strand_id
1 'polypeptide(L)'
;MSYTDIFQQAAAGVEKEGRMIGREAEGEMLANQLRSVEHSKRKEIIMCCVRMYTNASFLYRILNKTMRESNNSKTGTLGPYCYFLKCYPEALGHDYYVGITYRGIKLDEVAIEIYKQAVGKYKSLCCSL
;
A
#
# COMPACT_ATOMS: atom_id res chain seq x y z
N MET A 1 15.33 13.16 -12.04
CA MET A 1 14.91 11.76 -12.28
C MET A 1 13.66 11.80 -13.13
N SER A 2 13.67 11.16 -14.29
CA SER A 2 12.55 11.16 -15.24
C SER A 2 11.40 10.26 -14.74
N TYR A 3 10.19 10.46 -15.26
CA TYR A 3 9.05 9.59 -14.96
C TYR A 3 9.32 8.14 -15.37
N THR A 4 9.96 7.95 -16.52
CA THR A 4 10.39 6.63 -17.01
C THR A 4 11.40 5.98 -16.06
N ASP A 5 12.34 6.75 -15.49
CA ASP A 5 13.31 6.23 -14.52
C ASP A 5 12.59 5.70 -13.26
N ILE A 6 11.60 6.45 -12.75
CA ILE A 6 10.81 6.05 -11.58
C ILE A 6 10.02 4.78 -11.88
N PHE A 7 9.43 4.68 -13.08
CA PHE A 7 8.69 3.51 -13.51
C PHE A 7 9.58 2.26 -13.59
N GLN A 8 10.74 2.37 -14.25
CA GLN A 8 11.68 1.26 -14.38
C GLN A 8 12.22 0.82 -13.01
N GLN A 9 12.52 1.77 -12.12
CA GLN A 9 12.92 1.47 -10.76
C GLN A 9 11.80 0.81 -9.94
N ALA A 10 10.53 1.16 -10.18
CA ALA A 10 9.40 0.51 -9.52
C ALA A 10 9.30 -0.97 -9.91
N ALA A 11 9.39 -1.28 -11.21
CA ALA A 11 9.37 -2.67 -11.68
C ALA A 11 10.57 -3.47 -11.15
N ALA A 12 11.78 -2.91 -11.26
CA ALA A 12 12.99 -3.54 -10.76
C ALA A 12 12.98 -3.74 -9.23
N GLY A 13 12.40 -2.79 -8.49
CA GLY A 13 12.24 -2.84 -7.05
C GLY A 13 11.34 -3.98 -6.58
N VAL A 14 10.18 -4.14 -7.24
CA VAL A 14 9.25 -5.25 -6.98
C VAL A 14 9.93 -6.60 -7.25
N GLU A 15 10.61 -6.73 -8.37
CA GLU A 15 11.34 -7.95 -8.74
C GLU A 15 12.45 -8.30 -7.72
N LYS A 16 13.22 -7.29 -7.31
CA LYS A 16 14.30 -7.45 -6.32
C LYS A 16 13.77 -7.90 -4.96
N GLU A 17 12.67 -7.32 -4.49
CA GLU A 17 12.07 -7.74 -3.22
C GLU A 17 11.57 -9.18 -3.30
N GLY A 18 10.94 -9.58 -4.42
CA GLY A 18 10.55 -10.97 -4.66
C GLY A 18 11.72 -11.93 -4.51
N ARG A 19 12.89 -11.60 -5.08
CA ARG A 19 14.14 -12.37 -4.89
C ARG A 19 14.59 -12.43 -3.44
N MET A 20 14.63 -11.29 -2.75
CA MET A 20 15.11 -11.22 -1.37
C MET A 20 14.28 -12.05 -0.38
N ILE A 21 13.02 -12.34 -0.70
CA ILE A 21 12.13 -13.13 0.17
C ILE A 21 11.85 -14.55 -0.35
N GLY A 22 12.57 -15.01 -1.38
CA GLY A 22 12.37 -16.34 -1.97
C GLY A 22 11.04 -16.51 -2.73
N ARG A 23 10.44 -15.42 -3.21
CA ARG A 23 9.22 -15.41 -4.05
C ARG A 23 9.52 -14.86 -5.44
N GLU A 24 10.57 -15.39 -6.06
CA GLU A 24 11.13 -14.91 -7.33
C GLU A 24 10.10 -14.87 -8.46
N ALA A 25 9.43 -16.00 -8.72
CA ALA A 25 8.45 -16.12 -9.79
C ALA A 25 7.29 -15.11 -9.66
N GLU A 26 6.83 -14.86 -8.43
CA GLU A 26 5.78 -13.86 -8.19
C GLU A 26 6.31 -12.43 -8.33
N GLY A 27 7.55 -12.17 -7.88
CA GLY A 27 8.22 -10.89 -8.09
C GLY A 27 8.38 -10.54 -9.56
N GLU A 28 8.82 -11.51 -10.36
CA GLU A 28 8.94 -11.36 -11.82
C GLU A 28 7.57 -11.16 -12.48
N MET A 29 6.56 -11.97 -12.12
CA MET A 29 5.20 -11.81 -12.63
C MET A 29 4.65 -10.41 -12.35
N LEU A 30 4.79 -9.90 -11.12
CA LEU A 30 4.34 -8.56 -10.75
C LEU A 30 5.12 -7.46 -11.46
N ALA A 31 6.44 -7.61 -11.61
CA ALA A 31 7.26 -6.66 -12.36
C ALA A 31 6.87 -6.62 -13.85
N ASN A 32 6.59 -7.78 -14.45
CA ASN A 32 6.14 -7.88 -15.83
C ASN A 32 4.72 -7.32 -16.02
N GLN A 33 3.83 -7.48 -15.04
CA GLN A 33 2.53 -6.82 -15.03
C GLN A 33 2.70 -5.30 -15.08
N LEU A 34 3.63 -4.72 -14.30
CA LEU A 34 3.91 -3.29 -14.35
C LEU A 34 4.49 -2.88 -15.71
N ARG A 35 5.50 -3.60 -16.22
CA ARG A 35 6.12 -3.35 -17.53
C ARG A 35 5.12 -3.38 -18.70
N SER A 36 4.09 -4.22 -18.63
CA SER A 36 3.05 -4.30 -19.68
C SER A 36 2.27 -2.99 -19.88
N VAL A 37 2.32 -2.07 -18.93
CA VAL A 37 1.70 -0.74 -19.01
C VAL A 37 2.73 0.40 -19.13
N GLU A 38 3.96 0.12 -19.57
CA GLU A 38 5.02 1.14 -19.66
C GLU A 38 4.65 2.31 -20.58
N HIS A 39 4.06 2.01 -21.74
CA HIS A 39 3.68 3.01 -22.74
C HIS A 39 2.24 3.51 -22.58
N SER A 40 1.59 3.11 -21.49
CA SER A 40 0.23 3.53 -21.17
C SER A 40 0.17 4.93 -20.58
N LYS A 41 -1.05 5.48 -20.50
CA LYS A 41 -1.28 6.77 -19.82
C LYS A 41 -0.96 6.64 -18.32
N ARG A 42 -0.52 7.75 -17.69
CA ARG A 42 -0.23 7.81 -16.25
C ARG A 42 -1.33 7.20 -15.37
N LYS A 43 -2.60 7.47 -15.71
CA LYS A 43 -3.76 6.88 -15.01
C LYS A 43 -3.76 5.35 -15.06
N GLU A 44 -3.46 4.75 -16.20
CA GLU A 44 -3.43 3.29 -16.36
C GLU A 44 -2.29 2.65 -15.56
N ILE A 45 -1.12 3.31 -15.52
CA ILE A 45 0.03 2.89 -14.69
C ILE A 45 -0.37 2.88 -13.21
N ILE A 46 -0.97 3.98 -12.72
CA ILE A 46 -1.42 4.10 -11.33
C ILE A 46 -2.46 3.01 -11.00
N MET A 47 -3.44 2.78 -11.89
CA MET A 47 -4.45 1.74 -11.69
C MET A 47 -3.83 0.33 -11.69
N CYS A 48 -2.80 0.08 -12.49
CA CYS A 48 -2.05 -1.17 -12.46
C CYS A 48 -1.39 -1.36 -11.09
N CYS A 49 -0.70 -0.35 -10.56
CA CYS A 49 -0.09 -0.40 -9.23
C CYS A 49 -1.14 -0.67 -8.14
N VAL A 50 -2.31 -0.03 -8.18
CA VAL A 50 -3.39 -0.27 -7.21
C VAL A 50 -3.87 -1.71 -7.26
N ARG A 51 -4.13 -2.26 -8.47
CA ARG A 51 -4.53 -3.66 -8.62
C ARG A 51 -3.50 -4.62 -8.04
N MET A 52 -2.22 -4.38 -8.35
CA MET A 52 -1.11 -5.17 -7.79
C MET A 52 -1.05 -5.10 -6.26
N TYR A 53 -1.31 -3.93 -5.67
CA TYR A 53 -1.35 -3.74 -4.23
C TYR A 53 -2.55 -4.45 -3.59
N THR A 54 -3.70 -4.53 -4.27
CA THR A 54 -4.88 -5.23 -3.75
C THR A 54 -4.85 -6.74 -3.96
N ASN A 55 -3.96 -7.25 -4.81
CA ASN A 55 -3.80 -8.68 -5.02
C ASN A 55 -3.28 -9.36 -3.74
N ALA A 56 -3.63 -10.64 -3.58
CA ALA A 56 -3.13 -11.48 -2.50
C ALA A 56 -1.66 -11.88 -2.72
N SER A 57 -0.77 -10.88 -2.75
CA SER A 57 0.65 -11.03 -3.08
C SER A 57 1.55 -10.68 -1.90
N PHE A 58 2.86 -10.96 -2.03
CA PHE A 58 3.84 -10.50 -1.05
C PHE A 58 3.88 -8.97 -0.95
N LEU A 59 3.59 -8.26 -2.05
CA LEU A 59 3.77 -6.83 -2.17
C LEU A 59 2.88 -6.07 -1.19
N TYR A 60 1.59 -6.43 -1.10
CA TYR A 60 0.66 -5.90 -0.10
C TYR A 60 1.19 -6.07 1.33
N ARG A 61 1.70 -7.27 1.65
CA ARG A 61 2.15 -7.63 3.00
C ARG A 61 3.39 -6.85 3.39
N ILE A 62 4.40 -6.80 2.52
CA ILE A 62 5.64 -6.06 2.76
C ILE A 62 5.35 -4.57 2.91
N LEU A 63 4.59 -3.97 1.99
CA LEU A 63 4.29 -2.54 2.02
C LEU A 63 3.56 -2.15 3.29
N ASN A 64 2.50 -2.88 3.65
CA ASN A 64 1.74 -2.57 4.86
C ASN A 64 2.54 -2.75 6.14
N LYS A 65 3.38 -3.79 6.21
CA LYS A 65 4.27 -3.99 7.37
C LYS A 65 5.25 -2.82 7.49
N THR A 66 5.98 -2.55 6.40
CA THR A 66 7.00 -1.51 6.30
C THR A 66 6.45 -0.14 6.69
N MET A 67 5.29 0.25 6.13
CA MET A 67 4.67 1.56 6.39
C MET A 67 4.12 1.69 7.82
N ARG A 68 3.58 0.61 8.40
CA ARG A 68 3.08 0.62 9.79
C ARG A 68 4.19 0.69 10.82
N GLU A 69 5.30 0.01 10.55
CA GLU A 69 6.46 -0.05 11.44
C GLU A 69 7.41 1.15 11.26
N SER A 70 7.06 2.12 10.40
CA SER A 70 7.95 3.23 10.00
C SER A 70 9.34 2.76 9.58
N ASN A 71 9.40 1.56 8.99
CA ASN A 71 10.65 0.90 8.64
C ASN A 71 11.10 1.38 7.25
N ASN A 72 12.09 2.26 7.18
CA ASN A 72 12.56 2.82 5.91
C ASN A 72 13.49 1.88 5.11
N SER A 73 13.74 0.64 5.56
CA SER A 73 14.65 -0.29 4.88
C SER A 73 14.24 -0.63 3.44
N LYS A 74 12.95 -0.49 3.11
CA LYS A 74 12.41 -0.79 1.77
C LYS A 74 12.24 0.44 0.89
N THR A 75 12.56 1.64 1.38
CA THR A 75 12.45 2.88 0.60
C THR A 75 13.34 2.84 -0.63
N GLY A 76 14.54 2.24 -0.53
CA GLY A 76 15.47 2.11 -1.66
C GLY A 76 15.05 1.12 -2.75
N THR A 77 14.09 0.23 -2.48
CA THR A 77 13.60 -0.76 -3.45
C THR A 77 12.16 -0.46 -3.87
N LEU A 78 11.25 -0.31 -2.92
CA LEU A 78 9.82 -0.11 -3.17
C LEU A 78 9.38 1.36 -3.17
N GLY A 79 10.26 2.31 -2.84
CA GLY A 79 9.94 3.74 -2.87
C GLY A 79 9.34 4.24 -4.19
N PRO A 80 9.93 3.90 -5.36
CA PRO A 80 9.38 4.25 -6.66
C PRO A 80 7.98 3.64 -6.91
N TYR A 81 7.73 2.42 -6.43
CA TYR A 81 6.40 1.81 -6.52
C TYR A 81 5.39 2.53 -5.60
N CYS A 82 5.79 2.87 -4.36
CA CYS A 82 4.98 3.65 -3.43
C CYS A 82 4.60 5.04 -3.96
N TYR A 83 5.47 5.66 -4.76
CA TYR A 83 5.18 6.93 -5.43
C TYR A 83 3.91 6.83 -6.29
N PHE A 84 3.77 5.78 -7.10
CA PHE A 84 2.57 5.59 -7.93
C PHE A 84 1.31 5.35 -7.11
N LEU A 85 1.40 4.58 -6.02
CA LEU A 85 0.25 4.39 -5.12
C LEU A 85 -0.20 5.69 -4.46
N LYS A 86 0.75 6.55 -4.06
CA LYS A 86 0.44 7.86 -3.49
C LYS A 86 -0.31 8.76 -4.49
N CYS A 87 -0.06 8.60 -5.79
CA CYS A 87 -0.75 9.32 -6.85
C CYS A 87 -2.13 8.76 -7.20
N TYR A 88 -2.63 7.72 -6.50
CA TYR A 88 -3.96 7.17 -6.74
C TYR A 88 -5.11 8.20 -6.74
N PRO A 89 -5.16 9.20 -5.83
CA PRO A 89 -6.18 10.25 -5.88
C PRO A 89 -6.21 10.99 -7.22
N GLU A 90 -5.06 11.22 -7.86
CA GLU A 90 -4.97 11.85 -9.19
C GLU A 90 -5.66 10.99 -10.27
N ALA A 91 -5.65 9.67 -10.12
CA ALA A 91 -6.26 8.75 -11.07
C ALA A 91 -7.79 8.64 -10.93
N LEU A 92 -8.33 8.89 -9.73
CA LEU A 92 -9.76 8.85 -9.42
C LEU A 92 -10.50 10.13 -9.82
N GLY A 93 -9.82 11.27 -9.93
CA GLY A 93 -10.50 12.55 -10.15
C GLY A 93 -11.29 12.98 -8.91
N HIS A 94 -12.59 13.22 -9.04
CA HIS A 94 -13.49 13.63 -7.95
C HIS A 94 -14.33 12.49 -7.35
N ASP A 95 -14.13 11.24 -7.79
CA ASP A 95 -14.90 10.07 -7.35
C ASP A 95 -14.37 9.51 -6.02
N TYR A 96 -14.41 10.32 -4.96
CA TYR A 96 -14.09 9.87 -3.61
C TYR A 96 -15.34 9.32 -2.93
N TYR A 97 -15.23 8.11 -2.38
CA TYR A 97 -16.26 7.59 -1.51
C TYR A 97 -16.31 8.41 -0.22
N VAL A 98 -17.45 9.04 0.05
CA VAL A 98 -17.74 9.74 1.30
C VAL A 98 -18.82 8.97 2.04
N GLY A 99 -18.43 8.23 3.07
CA GLY A 99 -19.34 7.40 3.85
C GLY A 99 -18.63 6.59 4.92
N ILE A 100 -19.39 5.77 5.65
CA ILE A 100 -18.86 4.93 6.71
C ILE A 100 -18.29 3.66 6.09
N THR A 101 -17.02 3.38 6.37
CA THR A 101 -16.37 2.12 6.01
C THR A 101 -16.15 1.26 7.25
N TYR A 102 -16.17 -0.05 7.07
CA TYR A 102 -15.90 -1.02 8.13
C TYR A 102 -14.62 -1.78 7.79
N ARG A 103 -13.75 -1.95 8.78
CA ARG A 103 -12.53 -2.75 8.65
C ARG A 103 -12.43 -3.72 9.82
N GLY A 104 -12.51 -5.01 9.51
CA GLY A 104 -12.28 -6.06 10.49
C GLY A 104 -10.80 -6.12 10.89
N ILE A 105 -10.55 -6.28 12.19
CA ILE A 105 -9.24 -6.59 12.74
C ILE A 105 -9.41 -7.65 13.84
N LYS A 106 -8.54 -8.66 13.83
CA LYS A 106 -8.40 -9.54 14.99
C LYS A 106 -7.52 -8.82 16.00
N LEU A 107 -8.08 -8.56 17.17
CA LEU A 107 -7.37 -7.95 18.28
C LEU A 107 -6.97 -9.05 19.27
N ASP A 108 -5.78 -8.94 19.83
CA ASP A 108 -5.44 -9.68 21.04
C ASP A 108 -6.10 -9.02 22.27
N GLU A 109 -6.08 -9.71 23.40
CA GLU A 109 -6.73 -9.25 24.63
C GLU A 109 -6.16 -7.89 25.12
N VAL A 110 -4.86 -7.67 24.91
CA VAL A 110 -4.17 -6.44 25.28
C VAL A 110 -4.70 -5.27 24.45
N ALA A 111 -4.79 -5.43 23.14
CA ALA A 111 -5.34 -4.42 22.23
C ALA A 111 -6.82 -4.16 22.53
N ILE A 112 -7.61 -5.20 22.84
CA ILE A 112 -9.02 -5.04 23.27
C ILE A 112 -9.10 -4.14 24.50
N GLU A 113 -8.26 -4.37 25.50
CA GLU A 113 -8.28 -3.58 26.75
C GLU A 113 -7.85 -2.13 26.51
N ILE A 114 -6.81 -1.90 25.71
CA ILE A 114 -6.40 -0.56 25.28
C ILE A 114 -7.56 0.16 24.56
N TYR A 115 -8.24 -0.52 23.65
CA TYR A 115 -9.40 0.05 22.94
C TYR A 115 -10.55 0.39 23.89
N LYS A 116 -10.88 -0.49 24.84
CA LYS A 116 -11.91 -0.23 25.85
C LYS A 116 -11.59 1.01 26.68
N GLN A 117 -10.33 1.17 27.11
CA GLN A 117 -9.90 2.35 27.87
C GLN A 117 -9.99 3.64 27.04
N ALA A 118 -9.59 3.58 25.75
CA ALA A 118 -9.66 4.72 24.85
C ALA A 118 -11.11 5.15 24.56
N VAL A 119 -12.01 4.18 24.31
CA VAL A 119 -13.44 4.44 24.05
C VAL A 119 -14.18 4.83 25.34
N GLY A 120 -13.83 4.22 26.48
CA GLY A 120 -14.41 4.51 27.80
C GLY A 120 -14.19 5.97 28.23
N LYS A 121 -13.02 6.53 27.95
CA LYS A 121 -12.73 7.97 28.16
C LYS A 121 -13.62 8.88 27.29
N TYR A 122 -14.02 8.43 26.11
CA TYR A 122 -14.90 9.21 25.21
C TYR A 122 -16.34 9.29 25.74
N LYS A 123 -16.85 8.21 26.38
CA LYS A 123 -18.18 8.22 27.01
C LYS A 123 -18.28 9.18 28.20
N SER A 124 -17.22 9.32 29.01
CA SER A 124 -17.23 10.26 30.14
C SER A 124 -17.21 11.74 29.72
N LEU A 125 -16.65 12.08 28.55
CA LEU A 125 -16.67 13.46 28.05
C LEU A 125 -18.02 13.86 27.45
N CYS A 126 -18.75 12.93 26.80
CA CYS A 126 -20.05 13.25 26.18
C CYS A 126 -21.24 13.21 27.15
N CYS A 127 -21.10 12.62 28.34
CA CYS A 127 -22.14 12.62 29.38
C CYS A 127 -21.94 13.72 30.46
N SER A 128 -21.00 14.64 30.24
CA SER A 128 -20.71 15.76 31.14
C SER A 128 -21.16 17.13 30.57
N LEU A 129 -22.02 17.13 29.54
CA LEU A 129 -22.67 18.31 28.96
C LEU A 129 -24.17 18.24 29.18
#